data_AF-A0A535NHY8-F1
#
_entry.id   AF-A0A535NHY8-F1
#
_cell.length_a   1.000
_cell.length_b   1.000
_cell.length_c   1.000
_cell.angle_alpha   90.00
_cell.angle_beta   90.00
_cell.angle_gamma   90.00
#
_symmetry.space_group_name_H-M   'P 1'
#
loop_
_entity.id
_entity.type
_entity.pdbx_description
1 polymer ?
#
loop_
_entity_poly.entity_id
_entity_poly.type
_entity_poly.pdbx_seq_one_letter_code
_entity_poly.pdbx_strand_id
1 'polypeptide(L)' 'MGRDSYAVEVEGVAKRFGPITALDKVTLRIPRGEVFGLLGPN' A
#
# COMPACT_ATOMS: atom_id res chain seq x y z
N MET A 1 1.81 -20.57 -16.49
CA MET A 1 2.18 -19.87 -15.24
C MET A 1 1.38 -18.57 -15.24
N GLY A 2 0.18 -18.61 -14.64
CA GLY A 2 -0.73 -17.46 -14.66
C GLY A 2 -0.04 -16.27 -14.01
N ARG A 3 -0.13 -15.09 -14.61
CA ARG A 3 0.35 -13.88 -13.95
C ARG A 3 -0.42 -13.75 -12.64
N ASP A 4 0.25 -13.91 -11.50
CA ASP A 4 -0.27 -13.50 -10.21
C ASP A 4 -0.46 -11.98 -10.27
N SER A 5 -1.60 -11.55 -10.79
CA SER A 5 -1.90 -10.13 -10.89
C SER A 5 -2.33 -9.65 -9.52
N TYR A 6 -1.65 -8.63 -9.02
CA TYR A 6 -2.04 -7.94 -7.81
C TYR A 6 -3.45 -7.35 -7.96
N ALA A 7 -4.29 -7.52 -6.95
CA ALA A 7 -5.58 -6.83 -6.87
C ALA A 7 -5.42 -5.38 -6.41
N VAL A 8 -4.37 -5.10 -5.63
CA VAL A 8 -3.95 -3.75 -5.25
C VAL A 8 -2.46 -3.63 -5.51
N GLU A 9 -2.05 -2.60 -6.23
CA GLU A 9 -0.64 -2.25 -6.43
C GLU A 9 -0.49 -0.73 -6.32
N VAL A 10 0.43 -0.31 -5.47
CA VAL A 10 0.85 1.08 -5.33
C VAL A 10 2.36 1.15 -5.21
N GLU A 11 2.96 2.18 -5.80
CA GLU A 11 4.41 2.37 -5.83
C GLU A 11 4.76 3.79 -5.38
N GLY A 12 5.62 3.89 -4.37
CA GLY A 12 6.17 5.16 -3.91
C GLY A 12 5.13 6.18 -3.44
N VAL A 13 3.98 5.75 -2.94
CA VAL A 13 2.89 6.64 -2.52
C VAL A 13 3.33 7.48 -1.32
N ALA A 14 3.22 8.79 -1.47
CA ALA A 14 3.44 9.75 -0.41
C ALA A 14 2.19 10.60 -0.17
N LYS A 15 1.92 10.94 1.09
CA LYS A 15 0.81 11.80 1.48
C LYS A 15 1.25 12.75 2.57
N ARG A 16 0.91 14.03 2.40
CA ARG A 16 1.15 15.08 3.39
C ARG A 16 -0.15 15.78 3.76
N PHE A 17 -0.24 16.22 5.01
CA PHE A 17 -1.28 17.10 5.53
C PHE A 17 -0.59 18.33 6.14
N GLY A 18 -0.53 19.41 5.37
CA GLY A 18 0.28 20.58 5.72
C GLY A 18 1.75 20.17 5.95
N PRO A 19 2.34 20.47 7.12
CA PRO A 19 3.73 20.10 7.42
C PRO A 19 3.92 18.61 7.73
N ILE A 20 2.84 17.86 8.00
CA ILE A 20 2.92 16.47 8.45
C ILE A 20 3.03 15.54 7.24
N THR A 21 4.00 14.62 7.26
CA THR A 21 4.10 13.52 6.29
C THR A 21 3.37 12.32 6.85
N ALA A 22 2.19 12.01 6.31
CA ALA A 22 1.38 10.87 6.72
C ALA A 22 1.84 9.57 6.07
N LEU A 23 2.28 9.63 4.81
CA LEU A 23 2.89 8.50 4.10
C LEU A 23 4.16 9.00 3.40
N ASP A 24 5.25 8.24 3.51
CA ASP A 24 6.51 8.53 2.81
C ASP A 24 6.92 7.33 1.95
N LYS A 25 6.78 7.50 0.63
CA LYS A 25 7.20 6.54 -0.41
C LYS A 25 6.79 5.09 -0.16
N VAL A 26 5.53 4.88 0.23
CA VAL A 26 4.97 3.55 0.51
C VAL A 26 4.73 2.78 -0.79
N THR A 27 5.26 1.57 -0.86
CA THR A 27 5.01 0.60 -1.93
C THR A 27 4.31 -0.62 -1.33
N LEU A 28 3.18 -1.02 -1.92
CA LEU A 28 2.37 -2.14 -1.44
C LEU A 28 1.80 -2.91 -2.63
N ARG A 29 1.85 -4.24 -2.55
CA ARG A 29 1.29 -5.17 -3.54
C ARG A 29 0.49 -6.24 -2.81
N ILE A 30 -0.80 -6.35 -3.13
CA ILE A 30 -1.70 -7.34 -2.54
C ILE A 30 -2.15 -8.28 -3.67
N PRO A 31 -1.76 -9.57 -3.63
CA PRO A 31 -2.23 -10.57 -4.59
C PRO A 31 -3.75 -10.70 -4.61
N ARG A 32 -4.31 -11.07 -5.77
CA ARG A 32 -5.74 -11.32 -5.86
C ARG A 32 -6.14 -12.53 -5.00
N GLY A 33 -7.20 -12.38 -4.22
CA GLY A 33 -7.76 -13.44 -3.39
C GLY A 33 -7.23 -13.45 -1.95
N GLU A 34 -6.33 -12.53 -1.60
CA GLU A 34 -5.80 -12.40 -0.25
C GLU A 34 -6.57 -11.38 0.59
N VAL A 35 -6.64 -11.65 1.90
CA VAL A 35 -7.11 -10.69 2.91
C VAL A 35 -5.88 -10.08 3.57
N PHE A 36 -5.75 -8.76 3.51
CA PHE A 36 -4.60 -8.02 4.02
C PHE A 36 -5.04 -6.99 5.06
N GLY A 37 -4.39 -6.99 6.23
CA GLY A 37 -4.64 -6.05 7.31
C GLY A 37 -3.45 -5.12 7.55
N LEU A 38 -3.72 -3.81 7.58
CA LEU A 38 -2.74 -2.80 8.02
C LEU A 38 -3.05 -2.39 9.45
N LEU A 39 -2.04 -2.48 10.32
CA LEU A 39 -2.12 -2.09 11.71
C LEU A 39 -1.04 -1.05 12.00
N GLY A 40 -1.35 -0.11 12.89
CA GLY A 40 -0.43 0.92 13.32
C GLY A 40 -0.85 1.50 14.67
N PRO A 41 0.03 2.27 15.32
CA PRO A 41 -0.34 3.05 16.49
C PRO A 41 -1.49 4.02 16.15
N ASN A 42 -2.26 4.40 17.18
CA ASN A 42 -3.30 5.42 17.06
C ASN A 42 -2.71 6.80 16.71
#